data_AF-A0A346RZP4-F1
#
_entry.id   AF-A0A346RZP4-F1
#
_cell.length_a   1.000
_cell.length_b   1.000
_cell.length_c   1.000
_cell.angle_alpha   90.00
_cell.angle_beta   90.00
_cell.angle_gamma   90.00
#
_symmetry.space_group_name_H-M   'P 1'
#
loop_
_entity.id
_entity.type
_entity.pdbx_description
1 polymer ?
#
loop_
_entity_poly.entity_id
_entity_poly.type
_entity_poly.pdbx_seq_one_letter_code
_entity_poly.pdbx_strand_id
1 'polypeptide(L)' 'MQPITSWIQGYSKRQQFRRMAQSLLKEKDDTLSDLGYDRHDLEGALHLPIRSDAVQYIEARRSKRALEARRAKSHRLVG' A
#
# COMPACT_ATOMS: atom_id res chain seq x y z
N MET A 1 21.49 23.32 -6.75
CA MET A 1 20.38 23.84 -5.92
C MET A 1 19.04 23.29 -6.41
N GLN A 2 18.43 22.27 -5.79
CA GLN A 2 17.02 21.88 -6.04
C GLN A 2 16.36 21.13 -4.85
N PRO A 3 16.51 21.51 -3.56
CA PRO A 3 15.83 20.80 -2.47
C PRO A 3 14.30 21.03 -2.44
N ILE A 4 13.83 22.17 -2.97
CA ILE A 4 12.42 22.59 -2.89
C ILE A 4 11.52 21.76 -3.84
N THR A 5 12.00 21.45 -5.05
CA THR A 5 11.22 20.69 -6.05
C THR A 5 10.97 19.25 -5.61
N SER A 6 11.95 18.60 -4.97
CA SER A 6 11.81 17.25 -4.40
C SER A 6 10.75 17.21 -3.28
N TRP A 7 10.71 18.22 -2.41
CA TRP A 7 9.71 18.32 -1.34
C TRP A 7 8.29 18.53 -1.87
N ILE A 8 8.11 19.43 -2.84
CA ILE A 8 6.81 19.68 -3.47
C ILE A 8 6.33 18.44 -4.22
N GLN A 9 7.21 17.73 -4.92
CA GLN A 9 6.88 16.49 -5.61
C GLN A 9 6.47 15.38 -4.64
N GLY A 10 7.21 15.20 -3.53
CA GLY A 10 6.85 14.24 -2.48
C GLY A 10 5.50 14.55 -1.85
N TYR A 11 5.23 15.83 -1.55
CA TYR A 11 3.95 16.27 -1.03
C TYR A 11 2.81 16.03 -2.04
N SER A 12 3.01 16.38 -3.32
CA SER A 12 2.02 16.18 -4.38
C SER A 12 1.64 14.71 -4.55
N LYS A 13 2.64 13.82 -4.65
CA LYS A 13 2.43 12.36 -4.68
C LYS A 13 1.65 11.88 -3.46
N ARG A 14 1.99 12.40 -2.27
CA ARG A 14 1.28 12.04 -1.04
C ARG A 14 -0.17 12.50 -1.04
N GLN A 15 -0.46 13.70 -1.54
CA GLN A 15 -1.83 14.18 -1.64
C GLN A 15 -2.65 13.40 -2.68
N GLN A 16 -2.04 13.02 -3.80
CA GLN A 16 -2.66 12.14 -4.79
C GLN A 16 -2.99 10.77 -4.17
N PHE A 17 -2.04 10.16 -3.46
CA PHE A 17 -2.27 8.92 -2.74
C PHE A 17 -3.42 9.05 -1.72
N ARG A 18 -3.42 10.12 -0.91
CA ARG A 18 -4.48 10.35 0.10
C ARG A 18 -5.86 10.42 -0.54
N ARG A 19 -6.01 11.17 -1.64
CA ARG A 19 -7.29 11.29 -2.36
C ARG A 19 -7.75 9.94 -2.90
N MET A 20 -6.84 9.21 -3.55
CA MET A 20 -7.12 7.87 -4.06
C MET A 20 -7.53 6.90 -2.94
N ALA A 21 -6.74 6.81 -1.86
CA ALA A 21 -7.03 5.92 -0.73
C ALA A 21 -8.36 6.27 -0.05
N GLN A 22 -8.67 7.57 0.13
CA GLN A 22 -9.95 7.99 0.69
C GLN A 22 -11.15 7.63 -0.20
N SER A 23 -11.00 7.68 -1.53
CA SER A 23 -12.04 7.20 -2.45
C SER A 23 -12.20 5.69 -2.35
N LEU A 24 -11.10 4.93 -2.36
CA LEU A 24 -11.11 3.47 -2.26
C LEU A 24 -11.72 2.99 -0.95
N LEU A 25 -11.42 3.62 0.19
CA LEU A 25 -11.93 3.20 1.50
C LEU A 25 -13.46 3.32 1.67
N LYS A 26 -14.14 4.00 0.74
CA LYS A 26 -15.61 4.03 0.66
C LYS A 26 -16.19 2.79 0.01
N GLU A 27 -15.40 2.07 -0.76
CA GLU A 27 -15.81 0.84 -1.43
C GLU A 27 -15.85 -0.33 -0.44
N LYS A 28 -16.55 -1.40 -0.85
CA LYS A 28 -16.61 -2.67 -0.10
C LYS A 28 -15.29 -3.42 -0.22
N ASP A 29 -15.02 -4.30 0.74
CA ASP A 29 -13.77 -5.08 0.78
C ASP A 29 -13.62 -6.02 -0.42
N ASP A 30 -14.72 -6.55 -0.96
CA ASP A 30 -14.72 -7.36 -2.18
C ASP A 30 -14.22 -6.52 -3.37
N THR A 31 -14.76 -5.32 -3.54
CA THR A 31 -14.34 -4.37 -4.59
C THR A 31 -12.87 -3.95 -4.43
N LEU A 32 -12.43 -3.72 -3.19
CA LEU A 32 -11.01 -3.45 -2.91
C LEU A 32 -10.13 -4.63 -3.31
N SER A 33 -10.54 -5.85 -2.96
CA SER A 33 -9.81 -7.08 -3.24
C SER A 33 -9.70 -7.35 -4.74
N ASP A 34 -10.77 -7.10 -5.51
CA ASP A 34 -10.77 -7.19 -6.98
C ASP A 34 -9.77 -6.22 -7.61
N LEU A 35 -9.60 -5.03 -7.02
CA LEU A 35 -8.59 -4.04 -7.40
C LEU A 35 -7.18 -4.36 -6.84
N GLY A 36 -7.04 -5.48 -6.12
CA GLY A 36 -5.81 -5.94 -5.48
C GLY A 36 -5.43 -5.16 -4.22
N TYR A 37 -6.31 -4.32 -3.69
CA TYR A 37 -6.09 -3.56 -2.46
C TYR A 37 -6.62 -4.29 -1.23
N ASP A 38 -6.01 -3.98 -0.09
CA ASP A 38 -6.45 -4.41 1.22
C ASP A 38 -6.77 -3.16 2.05
N ARG A 39 -7.92 -3.14 2.73
CA ARG A 39 -8.36 -2.00 3.56
C ARG A 39 -7.32 -1.64 4.62
N HIS A 40 -6.76 -2.63 5.31
CA HIS A 40 -5.78 -2.39 6.37
C HIS A 40 -4.45 -1.86 5.82
N ASP A 41 -4.08 -2.25 4.60
CA ASP A 41 -2.89 -1.72 3.95
C ASP A 41 -3.09 -0.24 3.56
N LEU A 42 -4.27 0.12 3.04
CA LEU A 42 -4.63 1.50 2.70
C LEU A 42 -4.70 2.40 3.95
N GLU A 43 -5.36 1.93 5.01
CA GLU A 43 -5.43 2.64 6.29
C GLU A 43 -4.05 2.78 6.94
N GLY A 44 -3.23 1.73 6.92
CA GLY A 44 -1.85 1.80 7.40
C GLY A 44 -1.01 2.81 6.62
N ALA A 45 -1.13 2.81 5.29
CA ALA A 45 -0.42 3.73 4.41
C ALA A 45 -0.84 5.20 4.62
N LEU A 46 -2.11 5.46 4.96
CA LEU A 46 -2.59 6.81 5.27
C LEU A 46 -1.95 7.42 6.51
N HIS A 47 -1.59 6.59 7.50
CA HIS A 47 -0.97 7.01 8.76
C HIS A 47 0.55 7.24 8.68
N LEU A 48 1.19 6.96 7.54
CA LEU A 48 2.63 7.13 7.40
C LEU A 48 3.06 8.60 7.47
N PRO A 49 4.29 8.93 7.91
CA PRO A 49 4.85 10.28 7.77
C PRO A 49 4.87 10.76 6.31
N ILE A 50 4.78 12.07 6.06
CA ILE A 50 4.76 12.65 4.69
C ILE A 50 5.96 12.21 3.85
N ARG A 51 7.12 12.01 4.49
CA ARG A 51 8.37 11.61 3.82
C ARG A 51 8.43 10.13 3.45
N SER A 52 7.47 9.32 3.90
CA SER A 52 7.42 7.90 3.60
C SER A 52 6.55 7.65 2.37
N ASP A 53 7.06 6.83 1.46
CA ASP A 53 6.34 6.46 0.25
C ASP A 53 5.25 5.42 0.58
N ALA A 54 4.01 5.87 0.51
CA ALA A 54 2.84 5.06 0.80
C ALA A 54 2.63 3.92 -0.23
N VAL A 55 3.09 4.10 -1.47
CA VAL A 55 3.02 3.06 -2.51
C VAL A 55 4.01 1.96 -2.19
N GLN A 56 5.26 2.31 -1.89
CA GLN A 56 6.28 1.33 -1.48
C GLN A 56 5.84 0.54 -0.24
N TYR A 57 5.17 1.18 0.72
CA TYR A 57 4.62 0.49 1.88
C TYR A 57 3.61 -0.59 1.51
N ILE A 58 2.67 -0.28 0.60
CA ILE A 58 1.68 -1.25 0.12
C ILE A 58 2.36 -2.39 -0.64
N GLU A 59 3.33 -2.07 -1.51
CA GLU A 59 4.07 -3.08 -2.28
C GLU A 59 4.87 -4.03 -1.38
N ALA A 60 5.51 -3.51 -0.32
CA ALA A 60 6.22 -4.31 0.65
C ALA A 60 5.28 -5.29 1.37
N ARG A 61 4.08 -4.83 1.72
CA ARG A 61 3.08 -5.64 2.42
C ARG A 61 2.46 -6.71 1.50
N ARG A 62 2.21 -6.39 0.23
CA ARG A 62 1.83 -7.36 -0.81
C ARG A 62 2.91 -8.42 -1.01
N SER A 63 4.17 -8.02 -1.12
CA SER A 63 5.31 -8.93 -1.31
C SER A 63 5.48 -9.88 -0.13
N LYS A 64 5.35 -9.36 1.10
CA LYS A 64 5.38 -10.17 2.32
C LYS A 64 4.28 -11.24 2.33
N ARG A 65 3.03 -10.87 2.03
CA ARG A 65 1.90 -11.82 1.95
C ARG A 65 2.10 -12.88 0.87
N ALA A 66 2.61 -12.50 -0.30
CA ALA A 66 2.93 -13.45 -1.36
C ALA A 66 4.00 -14.46 -0.92
N LEU A 67 5.03 -14.00 -0.22
CA LEU A 67 6.07 -14.87 0.34
C LEU A 67 5.50 -15.82 1.40
N GLU A 68 4.68 -15.32 2.32
CA GLU A 68 4.01 -16.11 3.36
C GLU A 68 3.09 -17.18 2.76
N ALA A 69 2.30 -16.84 1.74
CA ALA A 69 1.45 -17.79 1.03
C ALA A 69 2.26 -18.91 0.36
N ARG A 70 3.41 -18.57 -0.26
CA ARG A 70 4.33 -19.56 -0.86
C ARG A 70 4.89 -20.52 0.19
N ARG A 71 5.29 -19.99 1.36
CA ARG A 71 5.79 -20.81 2.48
C ARG A 71 4.71 -21.74 3.02
N ALA A 72 3.50 -21.23 3.25
CA ALA A 72 2.38 -22.04 3.74
C ALA A 72 2.02 -23.18 2.77
N LYS A 73 2.05 -22.93 1.45
CA LYS A 73 1.83 -23.96 0.43
C LYS A 73 2.92 -25.03 0.46
N SER A 74 4.19 -24.63 0.62
CA SER A 74 5.31 -25.58 0.74
C SER A 74 5.17 -26.49 1.96
N HIS A 75 4.69 -25.96 3.09
CA HIS A 75 4.50 -26.74 4.31
C HIS A 75 3.38 -27.79 4.18
N ARG A 76 2.31 -27.50 3.43
CA ARG A 76 1.22 -28.45 3.17
C ARG A 76 1.59 -29.61 2.23
N LEU A 77 2.68 -29.51 1.47
CA LEU A 77 3.13 -30.57 0.57
C LEU A 77 4.07 -31.56 1.24
N VAL A 78 4.46 -31.31 2.50
CA VAL A 78 5.40 -32.12 3.28
C VAL A 78 4.68 -32.92 4.40
N GLY A 79 3.36 -32.80 4.52
CA GLY A 79 2.51 -33.61 5.42
C GLY A 79 1.52 -34.45 4.63
#